data_AF-A0A2H9T5X2-F1
#
_entry.id   AF-A0A2H9T5X2-F1
#
_cell.length_a   1.000
_cell.length_b   1.000
_cell.length_c   1.000
_cell.angle_alpha   90.00
_cell.angle_beta   90.00
_cell.angle_gamma   90.00
#
_symmetry.space_group_name_H-M   'P 1'
#
loop_
_entity.id
_entity.type
_entity.pdbx_description
1 polymer ?
#
loop_
_entity_poly.entity_id
_entity_poly.type
_entity_poly.pdbx_seq_one_letter_code
_entity_poly.pdbx_strand_id
1 'polypeptide(L)'
;MPDGIVGSQLLASLLLDANGNAAALPLATFFDVDVRGVKLRDLILSEHKSLKGVFADKAEVSDAYSKAFKQALEGANEKPTTHARNKQLLWPLKNARCDDHYHCLVPLYPSSLTHSVYQTINNQRFSDDNKQARENRKKNNVQQKPYVSFVNLAATKLGGTKPQNVSLLSSRQSGRNFLLESLPPVYKSRYEFSLSKKQENFFSKSLAYHCYEGLQDLYAVIESSENMQKARDLRKQALNTILGQLLQQADYVQTHYAAGWSEGYSLKMAHKYWLDPRREELEGQENFRKKRHETDWVCSVMDDFALWLNGCLKRKFPKQAAAFDDAEYREWLREIEKAIKASQRMKQGVFL
;
A
#
# COMPACT_ATOMS: atom_id res chain seq x y z
N MET A 1 0.11 -19.29 -12.17
CA MET A 1 0.80 -18.15 -11.51
C MET A 1 0.84 -18.46 -10.02
N PRO A 2 1.90 -18.09 -9.29
CA PRO A 2 1.92 -18.18 -7.83
C PRO A 2 0.70 -17.48 -7.22
N ASP A 3 0.20 -18.02 -6.11
CA ASP A 3 -0.89 -17.40 -5.36
C ASP A 3 -0.51 -15.97 -4.94
N GLY A 4 -1.45 -15.03 -5.11
CA GLY A 4 -1.25 -13.62 -4.79
C GLY A 4 -0.77 -12.73 -5.95
N ILE A 5 -0.42 -13.29 -7.13
CA ILE A 5 -0.05 -12.48 -8.30
C ILE A 5 -1.28 -12.19 -9.17
N VAL A 6 -1.60 -10.90 -9.28
CA VAL A 6 -2.74 -10.37 -10.04
C VAL A 6 -2.25 -9.71 -11.33
N GLY A 7 -2.95 -9.92 -12.43
CA GLY A 7 -2.66 -9.29 -13.72
C GLY A 7 -3.81 -9.44 -14.72
N SER A 8 -3.57 -9.10 -15.98
CA SER A 8 -4.60 -9.12 -17.05
C SER A 8 -5.20 -10.51 -17.27
N GLN A 9 -4.49 -11.57 -16.92
CA GLN A 9 -4.94 -12.96 -17.01
C GLN A 9 -6.17 -13.29 -16.15
N LEU A 10 -6.50 -12.46 -15.15
CA LEU A 10 -7.67 -12.66 -14.29
C LEU A 10 -8.95 -12.05 -14.85
N LEU A 11 -8.86 -11.29 -15.94
CA LEU A 11 -10.04 -10.77 -16.61
C LEU A 11 -10.72 -11.89 -17.40
N ALA A 12 -12.02 -12.07 -17.19
CA ALA A 12 -12.81 -13.05 -17.92
C ALA A 12 -12.77 -12.82 -19.45
N SER A 13 -12.65 -11.56 -19.87
CA SER A 13 -12.42 -11.19 -21.26
C SER A 13 -11.51 -9.96 -21.35
N LEU A 14 -10.58 -10.01 -22.29
CA LEU A 14 -9.76 -8.85 -22.64
C LEU A 14 -10.54 -8.02 -23.67
N LEU A 15 -10.90 -6.80 -23.29
CA LEU A 15 -11.51 -5.86 -24.22
C LEU A 15 -10.53 -5.56 -25.35
N LEU A 16 -11.05 -5.64 -26.58
CA LEU A 16 -10.30 -5.29 -27.78
C LEU A 16 -9.91 -3.82 -27.72
N ASP A 17 -8.60 -3.58 -27.74
CA ASP A 17 -8.05 -2.25 -27.94
C ASP A 17 -7.42 -2.18 -29.33
N ALA A 18 -7.54 -1.02 -29.96
CA ALA A 18 -6.99 -0.79 -31.28
C ALA A 18 -6.07 0.42 -31.23
N ASN A 19 -4.87 0.26 -31.78
CA ASN A 19 -3.89 1.31 -31.98
C ASN A 19 -3.58 1.42 -33.49
N GLY A 20 -3.30 2.62 -33.98
CA GLY A 20 -3.04 2.84 -35.40
C GLY A 20 -3.56 4.18 -35.90
N ASN A 21 -3.59 4.35 -37.23
CA ASN A 21 -4.18 5.53 -37.85
C ASN A 21 -5.66 5.62 -37.45
N ALA A 22 -6.16 6.82 -37.14
CA ALA A 22 -7.55 7.01 -36.67
C ALA A 22 -8.60 6.41 -37.63
N ALA A 23 -8.25 6.27 -38.91
CA ALA A 23 -9.05 5.59 -39.93
C ALA A 23 -9.31 4.08 -39.67
N ALA A 24 -8.54 3.43 -38.79
CA ALA A 24 -8.71 2.02 -38.42
C ALA A 24 -9.62 1.81 -37.18
N LEU A 25 -9.94 2.88 -36.43
CA LEU A 25 -10.85 2.81 -35.28
C LEU A 25 -12.29 2.35 -35.64
N PRO A 26 -12.86 2.71 -36.81
CA PRO A 26 -14.14 2.17 -37.24
C PRO A 26 -14.15 0.65 -37.35
N LEU A 27 -13.02 0.03 -37.77
CA LEU A 27 -12.91 -1.42 -37.90
C LEU A 27 -12.95 -2.12 -36.53
N ALA A 28 -12.25 -1.57 -35.54
CA ALA A 28 -12.33 -2.07 -34.17
C ALA A 28 -13.73 -1.95 -33.58
N THR A 29 -14.46 -0.88 -33.94
CA THR A 29 -15.85 -0.65 -33.52
C THR A 29 -16.79 -1.65 -34.18
N PHE A 30 -16.58 -1.97 -35.47
CA PHE A 30 -17.28 -3.02 -36.19
C PHE A 30 -17.10 -4.39 -35.52
N PHE A 31 -15.88 -4.74 -35.10
CA PHE A 31 -15.60 -5.99 -34.39
C PHE A 31 -16.24 -6.08 -32.99
N ASP A 32 -16.54 -4.96 -32.36
CA ASP A 32 -17.14 -4.88 -31.01
C ASP A 32 -18.69 -4.88 -31.03
N VAL A 33 -19.31 -4.98 -32.21
CA VAL A 33 -20.77 -5.08 -32.39
C VAL A 33 -21.30 -6.34 -31.71
N ASP A 34 -22.42 -6.17 -31.00
CA ASP A 34 -23.15 -7.25 -30.36
C ASP A 34 -24.17 -7.87 -31.32
N VAL A 35 -24.11 -9.18 -31.49
CA VAL A 35 -25.06 -9.98 -32.27
C VAL A 35 -25.67 -11.02 -31.34
N ARG A 36 -26.86 -10.73 -30.80
CA ARG A 36 -27.61 -11.63 -29.89
C ARG A 36 -26.81 -12.06 -28.64
N GLY A 37 -26.05 -11.14 -28.06
CA GLY A 37 -25.25 -11.37 -26.85
C GLY A 37 -23.85 -11.92 -27.10
N VAL A 38 -23.44 -12.10 -28.37
CA VAL A 38 -22.09 -12.53 -28.75
C VAL A 38 -21.42 -11.42 -29.56
N LYS A 39 -20.13 -11.16 -29.33
CA LYS A 39 -19.41 -10.16 -30.11
C LYS A 39 -19.10 -10.69 -31.50
N LEU A 40 -19.21 -9.81 -32.51
CA LEU A 40 -18.92 -10.17 -33.91
C LEU A 40 -17.51 -10.74 -34.06
N ARG A 41 -16.51 -10.18 -33.36
CA ARG A 41 -15.13 -10.72 -33.35
C ARG A 41 -15.05 -12.18 -32.91
N ASP A 42 -15.86 -12.60 -31.93
CA ASP A 42 -15.82 -13.96 -31.40
C ASP A 42 -16.41 -14.94 -32.43
N LEU A 43 -17.44 -14.49 -33.17
CA LEU A 43 -18.00 -15.24 -34.30
C LEU A 43 -17.01 -15.36 -35.46
N ILE A 44 -16.25 -14.30 -35.76
CA ILE A 44 -15.23 -14.29 -36.81
C ILE A 44 -14.07 -15.23 -36.44
N LEU A 45 -13.57 -15.16 -35.21
CA LEU A 45 -12.48 -16.01 -34.71
C LEU A 45 -12.88 -17.49 -34.69
N SER A 46 -14.13 -17.80 -34.34
CA SER A 46 -14.69 -19.16 -34.34
C SER A 46 -15.14 -19.68 -35.71
N GLU A 47 -15.00 -18.86 -36.78
CA GLU A 47 -15.47 -19.19 -38.13
C GLU A 47 -16.93 -19.67 -38.16
N HIS A 48 -17.81 -18.96 -37.44
CA HIS A 48 -19.18 -19.38 -37.27
C HIS A 48 -19.91 -19.50 -38.63
N LYS A 49 -20.60 -20.63 -38.87
CA LYS A 49 -21.23 -20.95 -40.17
C LYS A 49 -22.19 -19.87 -40.67
N SER A 50 -22.85 -19.16 -39.76
CA SER A 50 -23.77 -18.07 -40.10
C SER A 50 -23.11 -16.82 -40.69
N LEU A 51 -21.78 -16.72 -40.71
CA LEU A 51 -21.06 -15.60 -41.33
C LEU A 51 -20.85 -15.77 -42.83
N LYS A 52 -21.08 -16.97 -43.39
CA LYS A 52 -20.93 -17.21 -44.82
C LYS A 52 -21.90 -16.36 -45.63
N GLY A 53 -21.38 -15.58 -46.57
CA GLY A 53 -22.18 -14.69 -47.42
C GLY A 53 -22.65 -13.41 -46.72
N VAL A 54 -22.24 -13.13 -45.48
CA VAL A 54 -22.68 -11.93 -44.74
C VAL A 54 -21.91 -10.68 -45.15
N PHE A 55 -20.62 -10.81 -45.47
CA PHE A 55 -19.76 -9.66 -45.72
C PHE A 55 -19.82 -9.12 -47.17
N ALA A 56 -20.35 -9.91 -48.12
CA ALA A 56 -20.54 -9.51 -49.51
C ALA A 56 -21.52 -10.46 -50.21
N ASP A 57 -22.23 -9.96 -51.24
CA ASP A 57 -23.19 -10.72 -52.05
C ASP A 57 -22.54 -11.88 -52.82
N LYS A 58 -21.29 -11.70 -53.24
CA LYS A 58 -20.50 -12.75 -53.89
C LYS A 58 -19.79 -13.60 -52.84
N ALA A 59 -20.07 -14.90 -52.84
CA ALA A 59 -19.53 -15.85 -51.86
C ALA A 59 -18.00 -15.79 -51.75
N GLU A 60 -17.29 -15.77 -52.88
CA GLU A 60 -15.82 -15.71 -52.91
C GLU A 60 -15.26 -14.44 -52.24
N VAL A 61 -15.92 -13.30 -52.45
CA VAL A 61 -15.53 -12.01 -51.85
C VAL A 61 -15.82 -12.01 -50.35
N SER A 62 -16.95 -12.58 -49.95
CA SER A 62 -17.34 -12.72 -48.55
C SER A 62 -16.35 -13.59 -47.77
N ASP A 63 -15.92 -14.70 -48.36
CA ASP A 63 -14.91 -15.59 -47.78
C ASP A 63 -13.54 -14.90 -47.68
N ALA A 64 -13.15 -14.11 -48.69
CA ALA A 64 -11.93 -13.33 -48.67
C ALA A 64 -11.94 -12.28 -47.53
N TYR A 65 -13.06 -11.57 -47.34
CA TYR A 65 -13.22 -10.62 -46.24
C TYR A 65 -13.20 -11.31 -44.87
N SER A 66 -13.88 -12.45 -44.72
CA SER A 66 -13.87 -13.21 -43.47
C SER A 66 -12.45 -13.62 -43.07
N LYS A 67 -11.63 -14.09 -44.03
CA LYS A 67 -10.23 -14.44 -43.80
C LYS A 67 -9.39 -13.21 -43.42
N ALA A 68 -9.56 -12.10 -44.12
CA ALA A 68 -8.85 -10.86 -43.81
C ALA A 68 -9.19 -10.31 -42.42
N PHE A 69 -10.47 -10.34 -42.02
CA PHE A 69 -10.90 -9.92 -40.69
C PHE A 69 -10.36 -10.84 -39.59
N LYS A 70 -10.38 -12.15 -39.81
CA LYS A 70 -9.77 -13.10 -38.88
C LYS A 70 -8.27 -12.84 -38.70
N GLN A 71 -7.54 -12.68 -39.80
CA GLN A 71 -6.11 -12.37 -39.77
C GLN A 71 -5.81 -11.06 -39.02
N ALA A 72 -6.65 -10.02 -39.22
CA ALA A 72 -6.52 -8.76 -38.50
C ALA A 72 -6.74 -8.90 -36.98
N LEU A 73 -7.64 -9.79 -36.55
CA LEU A 73 -7.94 -10.05 -35.14
C LEU A 73 -6.89 -10.94 -34.46
N GLU A 74 -6.35 -11.93 -35.18
CA GLU A 74 -5.30 -12.82 -34.65
C GLU A 74 -3.97 -12.09 -34.48
N GLY A 75 -3.73 -11.04 -35.26
CA GLY A 75 -2.56 -10.17 -35.08
C GLY A 75 -1.23 -10.90 -35.22
N ALA A 76 -1.17 -11.93 -36.08
CA ALA A 76 0.01 -12.75 -36.31
C ALA A 76 1.20 -11.87 -36.71
N ASN A 77 2.13 -11.68 -35.78
CA ASN A 77 3.30 -10.83 -35.96
C ASN A 77 4.49 -11.75 -36.26
N GLU A 78 4.67 -12.08 -37.53
CA GLU A 78 5.71 -13.03 -37.99
C GLU A 78 7.14 -12.57 -37.63
N LYS A 79 7.33 -11.26 -37.45
CA LYS A 79 8.60 -10.63 -37.07
C LYS A 79 8.36 -9.62 -35.95
N PRO A 80 8.36 -10.04 -34.67
CA PRO A 80 8.19 -9.11 -33.57
C PRO A 80 9.34 -8.11 -33.56
N THR A 81 8.99 -6.82 -33.56
CA THR A 81 9.95 -5.71 -33.52
C THR A 81 9.58 -4.77 -32.37
N THR A 82 10.58 -4.06 -31.84
CA THR A 82 10.38 -3.05 -30.80
C THR A 82 11.05 -1.74 -31.22
N HIS A 83 10.52 -0.63 -30.73
CA HIS A 83 11.06 0.70 -31.02
C HIS A 83 12.11 1.11 -29.97
N ALA A 84 13.07 1.95 -30.34
CA ALA A 84 14.09 2.47 -29.42
C ALA A 84 13.51 3.25 -28.22
N ARG A 85 12.28 3.77 -28.34
CA ARG A 85 11.56 4.47 -27.26
C ARG A 85 10.78 3.55 -26.33
N ASN A 86 10.63 2.26 -26.67
CA ASN A 86 10.04 1.29 -25.76
C ASN A 86 11.04 0.98 -24.64
N LYS A 87 10.51 0.66 -23.46
CA LYS A 87 11.33 0.21 -22.35
C LYS A 87 11.84 -1.20 -22.67
N GLN A 88 13.14 -1.41 -22.47
CA GLN A 88 13.82 -2.68 -22.66
C GLN A 88 14.61 -2.94 -21.38
N LEU A 89 14.37 -4.09 -20.76
CA LEU A 89 14.92 -4.45 -19.45
C LEU A 89 15.72 -5.74 -19.58
N LEU A 90 16.96 -5.75 -19.10
CA LEU A 90 17.74 -6.97 -19.02
C LEU A 90 17.37 -7.74 -17.75
N TRP A 91 16.95 -9.00 -17.93
CA TRP A 91 16.60 -9.90 -16.85
C TRP A 91 17.67 -10.98 -16.70
N PRO A 92 18.38 -11.04 -15.56
CA PRO A 92 19.46 -12.00 -15.37
C PRO A 92 18.94 -13.43 -15.28
N LEU A 93 19.62 -14.34 -15.97
CA LEU A 93 19.48 -15.79 -15.78
C LEU A 93 20.44 -16.32 -14.71
N LYS A 94 20.42 -17.64 -14.47
CA LYS A 94 21.40 -18.27 -13.57
C LYS A 94 22.82 -17.97 -14.06
N ASN A 95 23.71 -17.56 -13.15
CA ASN A 95 25.10 -17.19 -13.43
C ASN A 95 25.28 -16.04 -14.45
N ALA A 96 24.25 -15.19 -14.66
CA ALA A 96 24.28 -14.11 -15.65
C ALA A 96 25.48 -13.15 -15.54
N ARG A 97 26.03 -12.98 -14.33
CA ARG A 97 27.19 -12.10 -14.10
C ARG A 97 28.50 -12.67 -14.65
N CYS A 98 28.62 -14.00 -14.72
CA CYS A 98 29.81 -14.69 -15.23
C CYS A 98 29.68 -14.99 -16.72
N ASP A 99 28.49 -15.41 -17.15
CA ASP A 99 28.27 -15.95 -18.50
C ASP A 99 27.57 -14.95 -19.45
N ASP A 100 27.33 -13.72 -19.01
CA ASP A 100 26.60 -12.68 -19.75
C ASP A 100 25.20 -13.12 -20.26
N HIS A 101 24.53 -13.98 -19.48
CA HIS A 101 23.25 -14.57 -19.84
C HIS A 101 22.06 -13.75 -19.33
N TYR A 102 21.49 -12.93 -20.21
CA TYR A 102 20.31 -12.11 -19.93
C TYR A 102 19.18 -12.33 -20.96
N HIS A 103 17.94 -12.25 -20.49
CA HIS A 103 16.79 -12.03 -21.36
C HIS A 103 16.49 -10.55 -21.50
N CYS A 104 16.28 -10.07 -22.73
CA CYS A 104 15.74 -8.72 -22.95
C CYS A 104 14.21 -8.77 -22.90
N LEU A 105 13.64 -8.19 -21.85
CA LEU A 105 12.19 -8.07 -21.65
C LEU A 105 11.71 -6.72 -22.18
N VAL A 106 10.67 -6.74 -23.00
CA VAL A 106 9.99 -5.54 -23.49
C VAL A 106 8.58 -5.51 -22.90
N PRO A 107 8.37 -4.87 -21.73
CA PRO A 107 7.05 -4.79 -21.12
C PRO A 107 6.12 -3.93 -21.98
N LEU A 108 4.97 -4.49 -22.36
CA LEU A 108 3.91 -3.78 -23.08
C LEU A 108 2.90 -3.17 -22.10
N TYR A 109 2.26 -2.09 -22.52
CA TYR A 109 1.24 -1.41 -21.71
C TYR A 109 -0.07 -2.23 -21.70
N PRO A 110 -0.58 -2.65 -20.53
CA PRO A 110 -1.74 -3.55 -20.46
C PRO A 110 -3.06 -2.76 -20.52
N SER A 111 -3.42 -2.22 -21.68
CA SER A 111 -4.55 -1.28 -21.82
C SER A 111 -5.91 -1.85 -21.42
N SER A 112 -6.20 -3.11 -21.70
CA SER A 112 -7.45 -3.76 -21.27
C SER A 112 -7.54 -3.85 -19.74
N LEU A 113 -6.42 -4.10 -19.06
CA LEU A 113 -6.36 -4.14 -17.59
C LEU A 113 -6.54 -2.75 -17.00
N THR A 114 -5.81 -1.75 -17.51
CA THR A 114 -5.94 -0.38 -16.98
C THR A 114 -7.32 0.19 -17.21
N HIS A 115 -7.95 -0.13 -18.35
CA HIS A 115 -9.34 0.21 -18.62
C HIS A 115 -10.31 -0.48 -17.64
N SER A 116 -10.16 -1.78 -17.41
CA SER A 116 -11.00 -2.51 -16.44
C SER A 116 -10.89 -1.89 -15.05
N VAL A 117 -9.68 -1.64 -14.56
CA VAL A 117 -9.45 -1.00 -13.25
C VAL A 117 -10.09 0.39 -13.21
N TYR A 118 -9.94 1.19 -14.28
CA TYR A 118 -10.54 2.51 -14.38
C TYR A 118 -12.08 2.47 -14.26
N GLN A 119 -12.72 1.55 -14.99
CA GLN A 119 -14.18 1.36 -14.94
C GLN A 119 -14.64 0.88 -13.56
N THR A 120 -13.97 -0.11 -12.98
CA THR A 120 -14.31 -0.63 -11.65
C THR A 120 -14.25 0.47 -10.58
N ILE A 121 -13.18 1.27 -10.57
CA ILE A 121 -13.04 2.38 -9.61
C ILE A 121 -14.13 3.42 -9.82
N ASN A 122 -14.40 3.83 -11.06
CA ASN A 122 -15.43 4.84 -11.32
C ASN A 122 -16.83 4.34 -10.99
N ASN A 123 -17.18 3.11 -11.38
CA ASN A 123 -18.48 2.52 -11.08
C ASN A 123 -18.71 2.43 -9.57
N GLN A 124 -17.69 2.03 -8.80
CA GLN A 124 -17.82 2.01 -7.33
C GLN A 124 -17.88 3.41 -6.71
N ARG A 125 -17.09 4.38 -7.21
CA ARG A 125 -17.09 5.75 -6.66
C ARG A 125 -18.38 6.49 -6.93
N PHE A 126 -18.97 6.29 -8.11
CA PHE A 126 -20.11 7.05 -8.61
C PHE A 126 -21.40 6.25 -8.68
N SER A 127 -21.44 5.02 -8.16
CA SER A 127 -22.71 4.31 -7.98
C SER A 127 -23.61 5.06 -7.02
N ASP A 128 -24.92 4.99 -7.27
CA ASP A 128 -25.91 5.69 -6.47
C ASP A 128 -25.97 5.14 -5.04
N ASP A 129 -25.76 3.82 -4.88
CA ASP A 129 -25.61 3.17 -3.57
C ASP A 129 -24.45 3.75 -2.74
N ASN A 130 -23.27 3.93 -3.36
CA ASN A 130 -22.09 4.43 -2.67
C ASN A 130 -22.23 5.92 -2.33
N LYS A 131 -22.86 6.71 -3.23
CA LYS A 131 -23.22 8.12 -2.95
C LYS A 131 -24.19 8.22 -1.77
N GLN A 132 -25.26 7.43 -1.79
CA GLN A 132 -26.27 7.45 -0.74
C GLN A 132 -25.69 7.02 0.61
N ALA A 133 -24.89 5.95 0.64
CA ALA A 133 -24.23 5.51 1.86
C ALA A 133 -23.27 6.57 2.44
N ARG A 134 -22.55 7.30 1.58
CA ARG A 134 -21.69 8.42 2.00
C ARG A 134 -22.49 9.62 2.51
N GLU A 135 -23.63 9.94 1.92
CA GLU A 135 -24.52 11.01 2.39
C GLU A 135 -25.17 10.67 3.72
N ASN A 136 -25.60 9.42 3.90
CA ASN A 136 -26.19 8.93 5.16
C ASN A 136 -25.23 9.03 6.33
N ARG A 137 -23.90 9.03 6.08
CA ARG A 137 -22.90 9.21 7.14
C ARG A 137 -22.99 10.58 7.82
N LYS A 138 -23.58 11.59 7.17
CA LYS A 138 -23.77 12.93 7.74
C LYS A 138 -25.09 13.09 8.52
N LYS A 139 -26.00 12.11 8.44
CA LYS A 139 -27.34 12.18 9.01
C LYS A 139 -27.44 11.27 10.23
N ASN A 140 -28.00 11.79 11.32
CA ASN A 140 -28.40 10.97 12.46
C ASN A 140 -29.77 10.30 12.15
N ASN A 141 -30.01 9.07 12.61
CA ASN A 141 -31.26 8.30 12.44
C ASN A 141 -31.54 7.74 11.02
N VAL A 142 -30.50 7.52 10.20
CA VAL A 142 -30.63 6.80 8.92
C VAL A 142 -29.80 5.53 8.95
N GLN A 143 -30.31 4.47 8.29
CA GLN A 143 -29.58 3.21 8.15
C GLN A 143 -28.20 3.45 7.55
N GLN A 144 -27.17 3.10 8.30
CA GLN A 144 -25.78 3.22 7.89
C GLN A 144 -25.40 1.98 7.09
N LYS A 145 -24.99 2.17 5.83
CA LYS A 145 -24.45 1.12 4.97
C LYS A 145 -22.95 1.32 4.77
N PRO A 146 -22.17 0.24 4.56
CA PRO A 146 -20.76 0.38 4.18
C PRO A 146 -20.65 1.09 2.82
N TYR A 147 -19.59 1.87 2.64
CA TYR A 147 -19.27 2.54 1.38
C TYR A 147 -17.77 2.42 1.12
N VAL A 148 -17.39 2.40 -0.16
CA VAL A 148 -15.99 2.31 -0.60
C VAL A 148 -15.47 3.69 -0.94
N SER A 149 -14.28 4.01 -0.44
CA SER A 149 -13.56 5.24 -0.75
C SER A 149 -12.14 4.93 -1.19
N PHE A 150 -11.77 5.38 -2.38
CA PHE A 150 -10.40 5.32 -2.87
C PHE A 150 -9.69 6.63 -2.53
N VAL A 151 -8.71 6.56 -1.63
CA VAL A 151 -7.87 7.69 -1.24
C VAL A 151 -6.59 7.72 -2.10
N ASN A 152 -5.98 8.90 -2.22
CA ASN A 152 -4.65 9.09 -2.85
C ASN A 152 -4.50 8.54 -4.28
N LEU A 153 -5.59 8.50 -5.06
CA LEU A 153 -5.53 8.11 -6.46
C LEU A 153 -4.76 9.16 -7.28
N ALA A 154 -3.70 8.71 -7.95
CA ALA A 154 -3.06 9.47 -9.01
C ALA A 154 -3.67 9.12 -10.37
N ALA A 155 -3.58 10.02 -11.34
CA ALA A 155 -4.03 9.77 -12.71
C ALA A 155 -2.90 10.08 -13.69
N THR A 156 -2.60 9.13 -14.56
CA THR A 156 -1.71 9.34 -15.72
C THR A 156 -2.55 9.66 -16.94
N LYS A 157 -2.10 10.63 -17.75
CA LYS A 157 -2.77 11.02 -18.98
C LYS A 157 -1.93 10.60 -20.20
N LEU A 158 -2.43 9.65 -20.97
CA LEU A 158 -1.82 9.21 -22.22
C LEU A 158 -2.39 10.00 -23.41
N GLY A 159 -1.51 10.43 -24.32
CA GLY A 159 -1.90 11.10 -25.57
C GLY A 159 -2.12 12.62 -25.48
N GLY A 160 -1.84 13.25 -24.33
CA GLY A 160 -1.87 14.71 -24.18
C GLY A 160 -3.23 15.32 -24.52
N THR A 161 -3.30 16.15 -25.57
CA THR A 161 -4.55 16.74 -26.08
C THR A 161 -5.28 15.85 -27.09
N LYS A 162 -4.65 14.78 -27.60
CA LYS A 162 -5.17 13.87 -28.63
C LYS A 162 -5.08 12.40 -28.20
N PRO A 163 -5.86 11.95 -27.19
CA PRO A 163 -5.84 10.56 -26.69
C PRO A 163 -6.27 9.53 -27.75
N GLN A 164 -6.99 9.96 -28.80
CA GLN A 164 -7.41 9.16 -29.95
C GLN A 164 -6.22 8.52 -30.70
N ASN A 165 -5.05 9.15 -30.65
CA ASN A 165 -3.85 8.66 -31.34
C ASN A 165 -3.09 7.58 -30.56
N VAL A 166 -3.51 7.27 -29.32
CA VAL A 166 -2.84 6.28 -28.48
C VAL A 166 -3.54 4.93 -28.63
N SER A 167 -4.81 4.87 -28.25
CA SER A 167 -5.63 3.68 -28.40
C SER A 167 -7.12 3.99 -28.22
N LEU A 168 -7.98 3.10 -28.71
CA LEU A 168 -9.44 3.21 -28.56
C LEU A 168 -9.86 3.28 -27.09
N LEU A 169 -9.39 2.35 -26.26
CA LEU A 169 -9.73 2.31 -24.83
C LEU A 169 -9.20 3.54 -24.09
N SER A 170 -8.00 4.01 -24.44
CA SER A 170 -7.46 5.26 -23.90
C SER A 170 -8.35 6.45 -24.26
N SER A 171 -8.85 6.51 -25.50
CA SER A 171 -9.76 7.57 -25.94
C SER A 171 -11.08 7.58 -25.16
N ARG A 172 -11.68 6.39 -24.91
CA ARG A 172 -12.94 6.25 -24.15
C ARG A 172 -12.85 6.84 -22.73
N GLN A 173 -11.67 6.86 -22.13
CA GLN A 173 -11.41 7.45 -20.81
C GLN A 173 -10.63 8.78 -20.88
N SER A 174 -10.64 9.46 -22.03
CA SER A 174 -9.94 10.74 -22.27
C SER A 174 -8.43 10.71 -21.94
N GLY A 175 -7.81 9.54 -22.12
CA GLY A 175 -6.41 9.25 -21.83
C GLY A 175 -6.10 9.01 -20.35
N ARG A 176 -7.09 9.13 -19.44
CA ARG A 176 -6.88 9.04 -17.99
C ARG A 176 -6.83 7.58 -17.53
N ASN A 177 -5.75 7.21 -16.86
CA ASN A 177 -5.60 5.91 -16.20
C ASN A 177 -5.33 6.15 -14.72
N PHE A 178 -5.99 5.41 -13.82
CA PHE A 178 -5.74 5.55 -12.39
C PHE A 178 -4.53 4.73 -11.96
N LEU A 179 -3.75 5.28 -11.05
CA LEU A 179 -2.69 4.60 -10.31
C LEU A 179 -3.13 4.46 -8.86
N LEU A 180 -2.93 3.26 -8.31
CA LEU A 180 -3.13 2.99 -6.89
C LEU A 180 -1.91 3.45 -6.10
N GLU A 181 -2.15 3.88 -4.86
CA GLU A 181 -1.08 4.25 -3.95
C GLU A 181 -0.25 3.02 -3.58
N SER A 182 1.05 3.10 -3.84
CA SER A 182 2.05 2.11 -3.42
C SER A 182 3.21 2.83 -2.75
N LEU A 183 2.88 3.72 -1.81
CA LEU A 183 3.85 4.46 -1.02
C LEU A 183 4.19 3.64 0.23
N PRO A 184 5.46 3.67 0.69
CA PRO A 184 5.78 3.14 2.01
C PRO A 184 5.00 3.92 3.09
N PRO A 185 4.78 3.36 4.29
CA PRO A 185 4.17 4.10 5.39
C PRO A 185 4.91 5.41 5.65
N VAL A 186 4.32 6.53 5.26
CA VAL A 186 4.84 7.86 5.57
C VAL A 186 4.21 8.28 6.89
N TYR A 187 4.95 8.06 7.98
CA TYR A 187 4.61 8.62 9.27
C TYR A 187 4.80 10.13 9.20
N LYS A 188 3.75 10.85 8.78
CA LYS A 188 3.76 12.31 8.71
C LYS A 188 4.07 12.83 10.11
N SER A 189 5.26 13.40 10.29
CA SER A 189 5.63 14.28 11.39
C SER A 189 4.68 15.48 11.38
N ARG A 190 3.43 15.27 11.80
CA ARG A 190 2.43 16.34 11.82
C ARG A 190 2.71 17.32 12.95
N TYR A 191 3.58 16.94 13.89
CA TYR A 191 4.22 17.78 14.90
C TYR A 191 5.61 17.20 15.15
N GLU A 192 6.64 18.04 15.23
CA GLU A 192 7.95 17.61 15.74
C GLU A 192 7.75 17.07 17.15
N PHE A 193 8.27 15.88 17.43
CA PHE A 193 8.17 15.33 18.78
C PHE A 193 9.02 16.18 19.72
N SER A 194 8.32 16.94 20.57
CA SER A 194 8.94 17.86 21.51
C SER A 194 8.82 17.35 22.93
N LEU A 195 9.96 17.34 23.62
CA LEU A 195 10.05 17.04 25.02
C LEU A 195 9.97 18.35 25.83
N SER A 196 9.09 18.42 26.83
CA SER A 196 9.09 19.49 27.84
C SER A 196 10.24 19.32 28.83
N LYS A 197 10.91 20.42 29.20
CA LYS A 197 12.02 20.43 30.18
C LYS A 197 11.62 19.88 31.56
N LYS A 198 10.36 20.06 31.95
CA LYS A 198 9.84 19.65 33.27
C LYS A 198 9.37 18.20 33.31
N GLN A 199 9.31 17.50 32.18
CA GLN A 199 8.81 16.13 32.19
C GLN A 199 9.87 15.17 32.76
N GLU A 200 9.41 14.16 33.48
CA GLU A 200 10.29 13.15 34.08
C GLU A 200 10.41 11.90 33.22
N ASN A 201 9.50 11.71 32.27
CA ASN A 201 9.35 10.48 31.53
C ASN A 201 9.03 10.75 30.04
N PHE A 202 9.67 10.00 29.14
CA PHE A 202 9.39 10.01 27.69
C PHE A 202 7.96 9.56 27.36
N PHE A 203 7.42 8.62 28.12
CA PHE A 203 6.09 8.04 27.95
C PHE A 203 5.00 9.00 28.46
N SER A 204 4.74 10.04 27.66
CA SER A 204 3.87 11.16 28.01
C SER A 204 2.53 11.13 27.25
N LYS A 205 1.68 12.12 27.52
CA LYS A 205 0.48 12.38 26.70
C LYS A 205 0.82 12.74 25.26
N SER A 206 1.97 13.41 25.04
CA SER A 206 2.46 13.71 23.69
C SER A 206 2.79 12.41 22.96
N LEU A 207 3.54 11.49 23.58
CA LEU A 207 3.83 10.19 22.95
C LEU A 207 2.54 9.41 22.63
N ALA A 208 1.54 9.45 23.50
CA ALA A 208 0.23 8.82 23.23
C ALA A 208 -0.49 9.43 22.02
N TYR A 209 -0.30 10.71 21.72
CA TYR A 209 -0.80 11.33 20.50
C TYR A 209 -0.07 10.80 19.26
N HIS A 210 1.26 10.63 19.34
CA HIS A 210 2.04 10.06 18.23
C HIS A 210 1.76 8.56 18.01
N CYS A 211 1.38 7.84 19.07
CA CYS A 211 0.99 6.43 19.00
C CYS A 211 -0.53 6.23 18.81
N TYR A 212 -1.27 7.26 18.39
CA TYR A 212 -2.74 7.25 18.40
C TYR A 212 -3.33 6.10 17.59
N GLU A 213 -2.81 5.86 16.38
CA GLU A 213 -3.31 4.80 15.50
C GLU A 213 -3.17 3.42 16.14
N GLY A 214 -1.97 3.04 16.59
CA GLY A 214 -1.76 1.76 17.26
C GLY A 214 -2.55 1.64 18.57
N LEU A 215 -2.74 2.74 19.31
CA LEU A 215 -3.59 2.76 20.50
C LEU A 215 -5.07 2.56 20.16
N GLN A 216 -5.60 3.15 19.08
CA GLN A 216 -6.99 2.92 18.66
C GLN A 216 -7.20 1.47 18.24
N ASP A 217 -6.25 0.87 17.51
CA ASP A 217 -6.31 -0.54 17.14
C ASP A 217 -6.34 -1.42 18.39
N LEU A 218 -5.47 -1.13 19.37
CA LEU A 218 -5.45 -1.86 20.63
C LEU A 218 -6.77 -1.72 21.39
N TYR A 219 -7.35 -0.52 21.45
CA TYR A 219 -8.64 -0.29 22.10
C TYR A 219 -9.78 -1.04 21.40
N ALA A 220 -9.80 -1.03 20.07
CA ALA A 220 -10.80 -1.73 19.28
C ALA A 220 -10.76 -3.24 19.53
N VAL A 221 -9.56 -3.82 19.63
CA VAL A 221 -9.38 -5.24 19.94
C VAL A 221 -9.91 -5.59 21.34
N ILE A 222 -9.66 -4.72 22.34
CA ILE A 222 -10.14 -4.93 23.72
C ILE A 222 -11.67 -4.78 23.82
N GLU A 223 -12.26 -3.86 23.04
CA GLU A 223 -13.72 -3.71 22.95
C GLU A 223 -14.39 -4.87 22.19
N SER A 224 -13.67 -5.54 21.30
CA SER A 224 -14.22 -6.61 20.46
C SER A 224 -14.47 -7.91 21.24
N SER A 225 -15.61 -8.53 21.02
CA SER A 225 -15.95 -9.88 21.50
C SER A 225 -15.50 -10.99 20.53
N GLU A 226 -14.49 -10.72 19.70
CA GLU A 226 -14.09 -11.61 18.62
C GLU A 226 -13.46 -12.95 19.10
N ASN A 227 -13.46 -13.94 18.20
CA ASN A 227 -12.86 -15.25 18.41
C ASN A 227 -11.41 -15.12 18.91
N MET A 228 -11.08 -15.87 19.98
CA MET A 228 -9.88 -15.71 20.80
C MET A 228 -8.56 -15.67 20.00
N GLN A 229 -8.48 -16.39 18.88
CA GLN A 229 -7.27 -16.42 18.05
C GLN A 229 -7.09 -15.16 17.20
N LYS A 230 -8.16 -14.66 16.56
CA LYS A 230 -8.11 -13.42 15.76
C LYS A 230 -7.83 -12.20 16.64
N ALA A 231 -8.45 -12.16 17.82
CA ALA A 231 -8.20 -11.10 18.81
C ALA A 231 -6.72 -11.05 19.24
N ARG A 232 -6.05 -12.20 19.38
CA ARG A 232 -4.61 -12.26 19.71
C ARG A 232 -3.74 -11.71 18.59
N ASP A 233 -4.01 -12.09 17.35
CA ASP A 233 -3.23 -11.61 16.19
C ASP A 233 -3.39 -10.10 16.00
N LEU A 234 -4.61 -9.58 16.13
CA LEU A 234 -4.89 -8.15 16.05
C LEU A 234 -4.24 -7.38 17.20
N ARG A 235 -4.30 -7.90 18.44
CA ARG A 235 -3.60 -7.31 19.60
C ARG A 235 -2.10 -7.19 19.33
N LYS A 236 -1.50 -8.25 18.77
CA LYS A 236 -0.07 -8.26 18.43
C LYS A 236 0.27 -7.26 17.32
N GLN A 237 -0.58 -7.14 16.30
CA GLN A 237 -0.41 -6.13 15.25
C GLN A 237 -0.49 -4.71 15.82
N ALA A 238 -1.48 -4.42 16.67
CA ALA A 238 -1.62 -3.12 17.33
C ALA A 238 -0.38 -2.76 18.16
N LEU A 239 0.14 -3.72 18.95
CA LEU A 239 1.37 -3.53 19.72
C LEU A 239 2.59 -3.27 18.84
N ASN A 240 2.75 -4.01 17.73
CA ASN A 240 3.83 -3.76 16.80
C ASN A 240 3.76 -2.35 16.20
N THR A 241 2.56 -1.86 15.88
CA THR A 241 2.33 -0.49 15.42
C THR A 241 2.75 0.53 16.49
N ILE A 242 2.33 0.34 17.74
CA ILE A 242 2.72 1.22 18.87
C ILE A 242 4.24 1.23 19.05
N LEU A 243 4.88 0.06 19.07
CA LEU A 243 6.32 -0.07 19.26
C LEU A 243 7.11 0.54 18.10
N GLY A 244 6.65 0.38 16.86
CA GLY A 244 7.25 1.04 15.69
C GLY A 244 7.16 2.57 15.79
N GLN A 245 6.00 3.11 16.17
CA GLN A 245 5.79 4.55 16.36
C GLN A 245 6.64 5.11 17.50
N LEU A 246 6.77 4.36 18.61
CA LEU A 246 7.63 4.69 19.76
C LEU A 246 9.11 4.74 19.37
N LEU A 247 9.61 3.71 18.69
CA LEU A 247 11.00 3.65 18.24
C LEU A 247 11.33 4.79 17.30
N GLN A 248 10.39 5.16 16.43
CA GLN A 248 10.55 6.31 15.55
C GLN A 248 10.67 7.63 16.34
N GLN A 249 9.88 7.84 17.39
CA GLN A 249 10.00 9.06 18.21
C GLN A 249 11.33 9.09 18.97
N ALA A 250 11.80 7.94 19.46
CA ALA A 250 13.10 7.83 20.11
C ALA A 250 14.25 8.12 19.14
N ASP A 251 14.24 7.52 17.95
CA ASP A 251 15.21 7.78 16.87
C ASP A 251 15.23 9.25 16.48
N TYR A 252 14.06 9.87 16.32
CA TYR A 252 13.95 11.30 16.04
C TYR A 252 14.66 12.15 17.10
N VAL A 253 14.44 11.87 18.39
CA VAL A 253 15.11 12.58 19.48
C VAL A 253 16.62 12.37 19.43
N GLN A 254 17.08 11.12 19.29
CA GLN A 254 18.50 10.79 19.26
C GLN A 254 19.25 11.46 18.10
N THR A 255 18.59 11.61 16.95
CA THR A 255 19.18 12.16 15.72
C THR A 255 19.10 13.69 15.62
N HIS A 256 17.97 14.30 16.03
CA HIS A 256 17.70 15.72 15.81
C HIS A 256 18.07 16.62 17.00
N TYR A 257 18.11 16.11 18.24
CA TYR A 257 18.47 16.92 19.40
C TYR A 257 19.99 17.01 19.53
N ALA A 258 20.50 18.19 19.91
CA ALA A 258 21.94 18.41 20.10
C ALA A 258 22.53 17.50 21.19
N ALA A 259 23.80 17.09 21.06
CA ALA A 259 24.46 16.28 22.09
C ALA A 259 24.41 16.95 23.47
N GLY A 260 24.05 16.18 24.51
CA GLY A 260 23.98 16.70 25.88
C GLY A 260 22.70 17.48 26.20
N TRP A 261 21.73 17.53 25.27
CA TRP A 261 20.45 18.23 25.48
C TRP A 261 19.74 17.82 26.77
N SER A 262 19.91 16.55 27.19
CA SER A 262 19.23 15.97 28.34
C SER A 262 19.66 16.56 29.70
N GLU A 263 20.75 17.34 29.76
CA GLU A 263 21.18 18.00 31.00
C GLU A 263 20.17 19.01 31.52
N GLY A 264 19.56 19.79 30.62
CA GLY A 264 18.56 20.80 30.95
C GLY A 264 17.15 20.25 31.20
N TYR A 265 16.99 18.94 31.33
CA TYR A 265 15.70 18.25 31.45
C TYR A 265 15.59 17.46 32.76
N SER A 266 14.38 17.42 33.31
CA SER A 266 14.04 16.64 34.52
C SER A 266 13.83 15.14 34.25
N LEU A 267 14.17 14.65 33.06
CA LEU A 267 14.01 13.24 32.68
C LEU A 267 14.75 12.30 33.66
N LYS A 268 14.15 11.14 33.95
CA LYS A 268 14.81 10.04 34.67
C LYS A 268 16.13 9.69 33.99
N MET A 269 17.14 9.32 34.77
CA MET A 269 18.46 9.00 34.21
C MET A 269 18.42 7.89 33.17
N ALA A 270 17.60 6.85 33.39
CA ALA A 270 17.43 5.78 32.42
C ALA A 270 16.98 6.27 31.04
N HIS A 271 16.11 7.29 31.00
CA HIS A 271 15.62 7.90 29.76
C HIS A 271 16.70 8.78 29.12
N LYS A 272 17.55 9.43 29.92
CA LYS A 272 18.68 10.19 29.38
C LYS A 272 19.72 9.27 28.73
N TYR A 273 20.04 8.14 29.36
CA TYR A 273 20.94 7.13 28.77
C TYR A 273 20.41 6.60 27.44
N TRP A 274 19.10 6.41 27.36
CA TRP A 274 18.45 5.96 26.13
C TRP A 274 18.40 7.04 25.04
N LEU A 275 17.93 8.25 25.34
CA LEU A 275 17.54 9.24 24.34
C LEU A 275 18.64 10.25 23.97
N ASP A 276 19.72 10.34 24.74
CA ASP A 276 20.84 11.26 24.49
C ASP A 276 22.17 10.47 24.35
N PRO A 277 22.29 9.60 23.33
CA PRO A 277 23.47 8.75 23.17
C PRO A 277 24.73 9.56 22.92
N ARG A 278 24.64 10.65 22.14
CA ARG A 278 25.79 11.52 21.80
C ARG A 278 26.35 12.30 22.99
N ARG A 279 25.67 12.33 24.13
CA ARG A 279 26.21 12.93 25.36
C ARG A 279 27.46 12.21 25.86
N GLU A 280 27.62 10.92 25.57
CA GLU A 280 28.81 10.17 25.99
C GLU A 280 30.11 10.63 25.30
N GLU A 281 29.98 11.38 24.19
CA GLU A 281 31.09 11.94 23.40
C GLU A 281 31.58 13.29 23.95
N LEU A 282 30.84 13.92 24.88
CA LEU A 282 31.20 15.21 25.45
C LEU A 282 32.27 15.07 26.55
N GLU A 283 33.16 16.06 26.65
CA GLU A 283 34.19 16.13 27.70
C GLU A 283 33.55 16.20 29.10
N GLY A 284 34.08 15.43 30.06
CA GLY A 284 33.58 15.39 31.45
C GLY A 284 32.35 14.49 31.69
N GLN A 285 31.92 13.69 30.69
CA GLN A 285 30.79 12.78 30.79
C GLN A 285 31.20 11.30 30.98
N GLU A 286 32.37 11.02 31.56
CA GLU A 286 32.90 9.66 31.71
C GLU A 286 31.97 8.76 32.54
N ASN A 287 31.38 9.32 33.60
CA ASN A 287 30.40 8.62 34.44
C ASN A 287 29.10 8.31 33.67
N PHE A 288 28.67 9.21 32.78
CA PHE A 288 27.50 8.99 31.94
C PHE A 288 27.76 7.87 30.94
N ARG A 289 28.91 7.92 30.25
CA ARG A 289 29.37 6.88 29.33
C ARG A 289 29.43 5.51 30.00
N LYS A 290 30.07 5.41 31.18
CA LYS A 290 30.18 4.15 31.91
C LYS A 290 28.81 3.55 32.24
N LYS A 291 27.92 4.33 32.85
CA LYS A 291 26.57 3.86 33.24
C LYS A 291 25.67 3.55 32.05
N ARG A 292 25.86 4.25 30.93
CA ARG A 292 25.13 3.95 29.69
C ARG A 292 25.52 2.57 29.13
N HIS A 293 26.79 2.17 29.23
CA HIS A 293 27.23 0.84 28.80
C HIS A 293 26.80 -0.31 29.74
N GLU A 294 26.38 -0.02 30.97
CA GLU A 294 25.96 -1.04 31.95
C GLU A 294 24.56 -1.64 31.65
N THR A 295 23.82 -1.12 30.65
CA THR A 295 22.51 -1.62 30.15
C THR A 295 21.35 -1.79 31.15
N ASP A 296 21.58 -1.67 32.46
CA ASP A 296 20.56 -1.78 33.51
C ASP A 296 19.41 -0.78 33.35
N TRP A 297 19.69 0.35 32.71
CA TRP A 297 18.69 1.37 32.40
C TRP A 297 17.62 0.89 31.42
N VAL A 298 17.91 -0.11 30.59
CA VAL A 298 16.96 -0.66 29.61
C VAL A 298 15.74 -1.24 30.32
N CYS A 299 15.94 -1.97 31.42
CA CYS A 299 14.86 -2.51 32.24
C CYS A 299 13.94 -1.40 32.76
N SER A 300 14.50 -0.31 33.26
CA SER A 300 13.72 0.84 33.73
C SER A 300 12.91 1.50 32.61
N VAL A 301 13.43 1.57 31.37
CA VAL A 301 12.68 2.09 30.22
C VAL A 301 11.54 1.15 29.84
N MET A 302 11.77 -0.17 29.87
CA MET A 302 10.75 -1.17 29.60
C MET A 302 9.62 -1.12 30.64
N ASP A 303 9.95 -0.97 31.92
CA ASP A 303 8.98 -0.83 33.01
C ASP A 303 8.12 0.42 32.82
N ASP A 304 8.76 1.55 32.53
CA ASP A 304 8.05 2.80 32.30
C ASP A 304 7.11 2.72 31.07
N PHE A 305 7.49 1.97 30.02
CA PHE A 305 6.62 1.70 28.87
C PHE A 305 5.38 0.87 29.27
N ALA A 306 5.60 -0.23 29.99
CA ALA A 306 4.51 -1.12 30.39
C ALA A 306 3.51 -0.41 31.31
N LEU A 307 4.00 0.40 32.25
CA LEU A 307 3.17 1.24 33.12
C LEU A 307 2.41 2.31 32.33
N TRP A 308 3.05 2.94 31.35
CA TRP A 308 2.39 3.93 30.50
C TRP A 308 1.25 3.32 29.68
N LEU A 309 1.48 2.15 29.07
CA LEU A 309 0.45 1.49 28.26
C LEU A 309 -0.74 1.05 29.13
N ASN A 310 -0.48 0.51 30.32
CA ASN A 310 -1.51 0.26 31.34
C ASN A 310 -2.26 1.56 31.69
N GLY A 311 -1.55 2.66 31.89
CA GLY A 311 -2.16 3.97 32.15
C GLY A 311 -3.07 4.47 31.02
N CYS A 312 -2.70 4.23 29.76
CA CYS A 312 -3.56 4.52 28.61
C CYS A 312 -4.83 3.67 28.62
N LEU A 313 -4.71 2.36 28.88
CA LEU A 313 -5.84 1.44 28.97
C LEU A 313 -6.78 1.77 30.12
N LYS A 314 -6.27 1.96 31.34
CA LYS A 314 -7.05 2.35 32.53
C LYS A 314 -7.82 3.65 32.30
N ARG A 315 -7.25 4.61 31.56
CA ARG A 315 -7.91 5.90 31.24
C ARG A 315 -9.03 5.72 30.21
N LYS A 316 -8.86 4.86 29.21
CA LYS A 316 -9.86 4.57 28.18
C LYS A 316 -11.00 3.68 28.72
N PHE A 317 -10.67 2.73 29.60
CA PHE A 317 -11.57 1.71 30.15
C PHE A 317 -11.61 1.75 31.69
N PRO A 318 -12.13 2.83 32.31
CA PRO A 318 -12.10 2.99 33.76
C PRO A 318 -12.84 1.87 34.51
N LYS A 319 -13.90 1.31 33.92
CA LYS A 319 -14.69 0.21 34.51
C LYS A 319 -13.94 -1.12 34.56
N GLN A 320 -12.93 -1.29 33.69
CA GLN A 320 -12.10 -2.50 33.61
C GLN A 320 -10.69 -2.23 34.13
N ALA A 321 -10.46 -1.12 34.84
CA ALA A 321 -9.12 -0.71 35.26
C ALA A 321 -8.39 -1.76 36.12
N ALA A 322 -9.15 -2.54 36.91
CA ALA A 322 -8.62 -3.65 37.71
C ALA A 322 -8.18 -4.85 36.88
N ALA A 323 -8.65 -4.99 35.63
CA ALA A 323 -8.19 -6.03 34.73
C ALA A 323 -6.76 -5.74 34.24
N PHE A 324 -6.41 -4.46 34.02
CA PHE A 324 -5.14 -4.04 33.42
C PHE A 324 -4.02 -3.85 34.45
N ASP A 325 -3.61 -4.92 35.13
CA ASP A 325 -2.60 -4.85 36.18
C ASP A 325 -1.40 -5.76 35.84
N ASP A 326 -1.10 -6.77 36.65
CA ASP A 326 0.13 -7.56 36.55
C ASP A 326 0.21 -8.45 35.30
N ALA A 327 -0.92 -8.91 34.77
CA ALA A 327 -0.94 -9.80 33.62
C ALA A 327 -0.54 -9.04 32.34
N GLU A 328 -1.19 -7.92 32.09
CA GLU A 328 -0.91 -7.03 30.96
C GLU A 328 0.46 -6.39 31.07
N TYR A 329 0.85 -5.93 32.27
CA TYR A 329 2.19 -5.39 32.49
C TYR A 329 3.29 -6.36 32.04
N ARG A 330 3.18 -7.64 32.42
CA ARG A 330 4.13 -8.70 32.01
C ARG A 330 4.08 -8.98 30.51
N GLU A 331 2.92 -8.86 29.88
CA GLU A 331 2.79 -9.01 28.43
C GLU A 331 3.48 -7.85 27.70
N TRP A 332 3.26 -6.60 28.12
CA TRP A 332 3.88 -5.42 27.54
C TRP A 332 5.39 -5.47 27.65
N LEU A 333 5.92 -5.88 28.81
CA LEU A 333 7.35 -6.10 29.01
C LEU A 333 7.93 -7.09 28.01
N ARG A 334 7.27 -8.23 27.80
CA ARG A 334 7.73 -9.25 26.83
C ARG A 334 7.73 -8.73 25.40
N GLU A 335 6.73 -7.95 25.01
CA GLU A 335 6.63 -7.45 23.64
C GLU A 335 7.64 -6.31 23.37
N ILE A 336 7.86 -5.39 24.32
CA ILE A 336 8.92 -4.38 24.16
C ILE A 336 10.31 -5.02 24.18
N GLU A 337 10.56 -6.03 25.02
CA GLU A 337 11.84 -6.75 25.03
C GLU A 337 12.12 -7.40 23.67
N LYS A 338 11.12 -8.03 23.05
CA LYS A 338 11.23 -8.60 21.71
C LYS A 338 11.52 -7.53 20.67
N ALA A 339 10.85 -6.37 20.74
CA ALA A 339 11.08 -5.27 19.82
C ALA A 339 12.49 -4.67 19.96
N ILE A 340 12.98 -4.49 21.19
CA ILE A 340 14.36 -4.04 21.46
C ILE A 340 15.36 -5.05 20.86
N LYS A 341 15.21 -6.34 21.14
CA LYS A 341 16.08 -7.40 20.57
C LYS A 341 16.03 -7.41 19.04
N ALA A 342 14.86 -7.18 18.44
CA ALA A 342 14.72 -7.10 16.98
C ALA A 342 15.43 -5.87 16.41
N SER A 343 15.30 -4.71 17.07
CA SER A 343 15.97 -3.46 16.69
C SER A 343 17.50 -3.59 16.76
N GLN A 344 18.01 -4.21 17.84
CA GLN A 344 19.43 -4.53 18.01
C GLN A 344 19.97 -5.44 16.90
N ARG A 345 19.24 -6.51 16.56
CA ARG A 345 19.62 -7.41 15.45
C ARG A 345 19.67 -6.70 14.10
N MET A 346 18.75 -5.75 13.88
CA MET A 346 18.70 -4.94 12.67
C MET A 346 19.71 -3.79 12.67
N LYS A 347 20.53 -3.63 13.72
CA LYS A 347 21.50 -2.53 13.89
C LYS A 347 20.89 -1.13 13.70
N GLN A 348 19.62 -0.96 14.09
CA GLN A 348 18.88 0.28 13.88
C GLN A 348 19.30 1.43 14.82
N GLY A 349 20.27 1.24 15.72
CA GLY A 349 20.88 2.33 16.49
C GLY A 349 20.09 2.81 17.71
N VAL A 350 18.76 2.59 17.76
CA VAL A 350 17.87 3.19 18.78
C VAL A 350 18.09 2.64 20.20
N PHE A 351 18.44 1.37 20.32
CA PHE A 351 18.78 0.69 21.58
C PHE A 351 20.11 -0.05 21.38
N LEU A 352 21.21 0.69 21.18
CA LEU A 352 22.57 0.11 21.07
C LEU A 352 23.06 -0.48 22.39
#